data_AF-A0AAV7PVA5-F1
#
_entry.id   AF-A0AAV7PVA5-F1
#
_cell.length_a   1.000
_cell.length_b   1.000
_cell.length_c   1.000
_cell.angle_alpha   90.00
_cell.angle_beta   90.00
_cell.angle_gamma   90.00
#
_symmetry.space_group_name_H-M   'P 1'
#
loop_
_entity.id
_entity.type
_entity.pdbx_description
1 polymer ?
#
loop_
_entity_poly.entity_id
_entity_poly.type
_entity_poly.pdbx_seq_one_letter_code
_entity_poly.pdbx_strand_id
1 'polypeptide(L)'
;MAPPARRKKYEASFKLKVVNFAMEHNNCAAARQYGVTEKMVRDWKANEKALKSMPRDGMEDDYLWQDEEKAEAETTPSDTELDPYNDCLTNVSQDVIDVLMISDDEQEDFEGF
;
A
#
# COMPACT_ATOMS: atom_id res chain seq x y z
N MET A 1 6.36 24.64 -23.36
CA MET A 1 6.46 23.69 -22.24
C MET A 1 7.87 23.07 -22.30
N ALA A 2 8.75 23.32 -21.33
CA ALA A 2 10.07 22.70 -21.32
C ALA A 2 9.98 21.24 -20.85
N PRO A 3 10.71 20.30 -21.47
CA PRO A 3 10.68 18.89 -21.06
C PRO A 3 11.24 18.72 -19.64
N PRO A 4 10.69 17.79 -18.83
CA PRO A 4 11.16 17.55 -17.48
C PRO A 4 12.60 17.04 -17.49
N ALA A 5 13.45 17.62 -16.65
CA ALA A 5 14.84 17.22 -16.53
C ALA A 5 14.93 15.78 -15.98
N ARG A 6 15.59 14.89 -16.73
CA ARG A 6 15.83 13.51 -16.32
C ARG A 6 16.73 13.50 -15.07
N ARG A 7 16.23 12.94 -13.97
CA ARG A 7 17.00 12.78 -12.73
C ARG A 7 18.08 11.70 -12.93
N LYS A 8 19.34 12.06 -12.73
CA LYS A 8 20.46 11.11 -12.73
C LYS A 8 20.51 10.40 -11.36
N LYS A 9 20.58 9.07 -11.37
CA LYS A 9 20.88 8.27 -10.17
C LYS A 9 22.39 8.28 -9.94
N TYR A 10 22.82 8.46 -8.69
CA TYR A 10 24.23 8.46 -8.30
C TYR A 10 24.43 7.43 -7.18
N GLU A 11 25.48 6.62 -7.30
CA GLU A 11 25.85 5.70 -6.22
C GLU A 11 26.24 6.45 -4.94
N ALA A 12 25.93 5.85 -3.79
CA ALA A 12 26.38 6.37 -2.49
C ALA A 12 27.92 6.48 -2.41
N SER A 13 28.64 5.49 -2.97
CA SER A 13 30.10 5.47 -3.09
C SER A 13 30.64 6.71 -3.83
N PHE A 14 30.00 7.07 -4.95
CA PHE A 14 30.34 8.24 -5.74
C PHE A 14 30.06 9.53 -4.97
N LYS A 15 28.88 9.66 -4.35
CA LYS A 15 28.52 10.85 -3.56
C LYS A 15 29.53 11.10 -2.44
N LEU A 16 29.99 10.05 -1.75
CA LEU A 16 31.01 10.16 -0.71
C LEU A 16 32.38 10.63 -1.25
N LYS A 17 32.80 10.16 -2.43
CA LYS A 17 34.03 10.65 -3.08
C LYS A 17 33.96 12.15 -3.38
N VAL A 18 32.83 12.61 -3.91
CA VAL A 18 32.61 14.04 -4.19
C VAL A 18 32.61 14.87 -2.92
N VAL A 19 31.98 14.37 -1.85
CA VAL A 19 31.95 15.03 -0.53
C VAL A 19 33.37 15.18 0.04
N ASN A 20 34.19 14.14 0.00
CA ASN A 20 35.57 14.18 0.52
C ASN A 20 36.41 15.23 -0.23
N PHE A 21 36.34 15.23 -1.57
CA PHE A 21 37.01 16.23 -2.40
C PHE A 21 36.52 17.67 -2.11
N ALA A 22 35.24 17.84 -1.81
CA ALA A 22 34.66 19.12 -1.42
C ALA A 22 35.04 19.57 0.00
N MET A 23 35.57 18.69 0.84
CA MET A 23 36.16 19.05 2.15
C MET A 23 37.60 19.52 2.01
N GLU A 24 38.38 18.88 1.14
CA GLU A 24 39.79 19.22 0.89
C GLU A 24 39.94 20.52 0.07
N HIS A 25 39.08 20.71 -0.93
CA HIS A 25 39.09 21.89 -1.79
C HIS A 25 37.92 22.83 -1.47
N ASN A 26 36.87 22.81 -2.28
CA ASN A 26 35.64 23.58 -2.10
C ASN A 26 34.50 22.97 -2.92
N ASN A 27 33.26 23.35 -2.63
CA ASN A 27 32.08 22.80 -3.29
C ASN A 27 32.08 23.10 -4.80
N CYS A 28 32.56 24.28 -5.21
CA CYS A 28 32.63 24.69 -6.62
C CYS A 28 33.64 23.87 -7.44
N ALA A 29 34.82 23.55 -6.89
CA ALA A 29 35.81 22.72 -7.54
C ALA A 29 35.29 21.29 -7.66
N ALA A 30 34.64 20.75 -6.62
CA ALA A 30 34.01 19.44 -6.67
C ALA A 30 32.91 19.37 -7.75
N ALA A 31 32.06 20.39 -7.81
CA ALA A 31 31.01 20.50 -8.82
C ALA A 31 31.58 20.46 -10.26
N ARG A 32 32.66 21.22 -10.50
CA ARG A 32 33.35 21.25 -11.80
C ARG A 32 34.06 19.94 -12.12
N GLN A 33 34.75 19.35 -11.16
CA GLN A 33 35.55 18.14 -11.37
C GLN A 33 34.67 16.91 -11.68
N TYR A 34 33.54 16.80 -10.98
CA TYR A 34 32.64 15.64 -11.08
C TYR A 34 31.40 15.89 -11.93
N GLY A 35 31.24 17.08 -12.52
CA GLY A 35 30.11 17.44 -13.36
C GLY A 35 28.76 17.43 -12.62
N VAL A 36 28.77 17.72 -11.32
CA VAL A 36 27.59 17.75 -10.46
C VAL A 36 27.29 19.17 -10.02
N THR A 37 26.03 19.46 -9.71
CA THR A 37 25.66 20.81 -9.27
C THR A 37 26.13 21.05 -7.85
N GLU A 38 26.55 22.28 -7.54
CA GLU A 38 27.02 22.66 -6.20
C GLU A 38 25.97 22.40 -5.11
N LYS A 39 24.68 22.60 -5.46
CA LYS A 39 23.55 22.27 -4.59
C LYS A 39 23.59 20.80 -4.16
N MET A 40 23.81 19.88 -5.11
CA MET A 40 23.90 18.46 -4.79
C MET A 40 25.09 18.16 -3.87
N VAL A 41 26.23 18.81 -4.08
CA VAL A 41 27.40 18.65 -3.20
C VAL A 41 27.09 19.10 -1.76
N ARG A 42 26.37 20.22 -1.60
CA ARG A 42 25.88 20.67 -0.29
C ARG A 42 24.91 19.68 0.34
N ASP A 43 23.93 19.22 -0.44
CA ASP A 43 22.93 18.26 0.04
C ASP A 43 23.58 16.93 0.44
N TRP A 44 24.61 16.48 -0.28
CA TRP A 44 25.36 15.26 0.06
C TRP A 44 26.23 15.42 1.29
N LYS A 45 26.82 16.61 1.51
CA LYS A 45 27.53 16.93 2.76
C LYS A 45 26.58 16.86 3.97
N ALA A 46 25.38 17.43 3.85
CA ALA A 46 24.38 17.34 4.91
C ALA A 46 23.90 15.89 5.16
N ASN A 47 23.81 15.09 4.10
CA ASN A 47 23.36 13.70 4.16
C ASN A 47 24.50 12.67 4.28
N GLU A 48 25.73 13.08 4.61
CA GLU A 48 26.90 12.18 4.63
C GLU A 48 26.69 10.99 5.56
N LYS A 49 26.09 11.21 6.74
CA LYS A 49 25.77 10.15 7.70
C LYS A 49 24.81 9.11 7.11
N ALA A 50 23.79 9.56 6.39
CA ALA A 50 22.83 8.69 5.71
C ALA A 50 23.48 7.94 4.53
N LEU A 51 24.40 8.59 3.81
CA LEU A 51 25.15 7.95 2.72
C LEU A 51 26.08 6.84 3.22
N LYS A 52 26.62 6.97 4.45
CA LYS A 52 27.43 5.93 5.09
C LYS A 52 26.58 4.77 5.61
N SER A 53 25.33 5.01 6.01
CA SER A 53 24.42 3.99 6.53
C SER A 53 23.57 3.30 5.46
N MET A 54 23.55 3.81 4.23
CA MET A 54 22.80 3.20 3.14
C MET A 54 23.46 1.88 2.68
N PRO A 55 22.75 0.74 2.76
CA PRO A 55 23.19 -0.46 2.07
C PRO A 55 23.21 -0.20 0.56
N ARG A 56 24.23 -0.74 -0.13
CA ARG A 56 24.24 -0.81 -1.59
C ARG A 56 23.11 -1.77 -1.97
N ASP A 57 22.43 -1.49 -3.07
CA ASP A 57 21.20 -2.14 -3.53
C ASP A 57 19.90 -1.65 -2.89
N GLY A 58 19.20 -0.80 -3.64
CA GLY A 58 17.75 -0.84 -3.64
C GLY A 58 17.35 -2.12 -4.38
N MET A 59 17.12 -3.19 -3.64
CA MET A 59 16.23 -4.24 -4.09
C MET A 59 14.83 -3.64 -4.00
N GLU A 60 14.36 -3.17 -5.15
CA GLU A 60 12.97 -3.16 -5.57
C GLU A 60 12.01 -3.87 -4.60
N ASP A 61 11.22 -3.10 -3.85
CA ASP A 61 9.88 -3.53 -3.39
C ASP A 61 8.92 -3.50 -4.61
N ASP A 62 9.36 -4.08 -5.72
CA ASP A 62 8.61 -4.28 -6.95
C ASP A 62 8.16 -5.75 -6.90
N TYR A 63 6.86 -5.97 -7.02
CA TYR A 63 6.18 -7.28 -7.03
C TYR A 63 5.71 -7.89 -5.69
N LEU A 64 4.63 -7.33 -5.15
CA LEU A 64 3.59 -8.16 -4.54
C LEU A 64 2.20 -7.56 -4.80
N TRP A 65 1.88 -7.38 -6.09
CA TRP A 65 0.50 -7.45 -6.55
C TRP A 65 0.12 -8.93 -6.52
N GLN A 66 -0.69 -9.33 -5.55
CA GLN A 66 -1.45 -10.57 -5.60
C GLN A 66 -2.92 -10.20 -5.50
N ASP A 67 -3.38 -9.53 -6.55
CA ASP A 67 -4.73 -9.81 -6.99
C ASP A 67 -4.62 -10.97 -7.99
N GLU A 68 -5.37 -12.01 -7.63
CA GLU A 68 -6.04 -12.95 -8.53
C GLU A 68 -5.35 -14.28 -8.91
N GLU A 69 -6.01 -15.32 -8.39
CA GLU A 69 -6.49 -16.51 -9.12
C GLU A 69 -5.57 -17.73 -9.31
N LYS A 70 -6.12 -18.85 -8.83
CA LYS A 70 -6.23 -20.13 -9.56
C LYS A 70 -5.03 -21.07 -9.54
N ALA A 71 -4.98 -21.93 -8.52
CA ALA A 71 -4.71 -23.34 -8.72
C ALA A 71 -5.32 -24.17 -7.58
N GLU A 72 -6.41 -24.83 -7.95
CA GLU A 72 -7.07 -26.01 -7.37
C GLU A 72 -6.30 -26.79 -6.28
N ALA A 73 -6.93 -26.88 -5.10
CA ALA A 73 -6.82 -28.05 -4.24
C ALA A 73 -8.10 -28.17 -3.40
N GLU A 74 -8.95 -29.12 -3.79
CA GLU A 74 -10.12 -29.54 -3.02
C GLU A 74 -9.65 -30.27 -1.74
N THR A 75 -9.95 -29.71 -0.57
CA THR A 75 -10.72 -30.38 0.51
C THR A 75 -10.71 -29.54 1.81
N THR A 76 -11.91 -29.24 2.30
CA THR A 76 -12.28 -28.50 3.54
C THR A 76 -11.97 -29.30 4.84
N PRO A 77 -11.92 -28.70 6.06
CA PRO A 77 -13.17 -28.46 6.85
C PRO A 77 -13.20 -27.30 7.91
N SER A 78 -14.44 -26.83 8.19
CA SER A 78 -15.03 -26.28 9.44
C SER A 78 -14.45 -24.97 10.02
N ASP A 79 -15.04 -23.78 9.86
CA ASP A 79 -16.41 -23.31 10.15
C ASP A 79 -16.74 -23.33 11.66
N THR A 80 -16.57 -22.18 12.32
CA THR A 80 -17.64 -21.25 12.73
C THR A 80 -16.99 -20.23 13.69
N GLU A 81 -16.84 -18.99 13.24
CA GLU A 81 -16.43 -17.86 14.09
C GLU A 81 -17.43 -17.68 15.23
N LEU A 82 -16.92 -17.40 16.42
CA LEU A 82 -17.72 -16.83 17.50
C LEU A 82 -18.15 -15.41 17.11
N ASP A 83 -19.29 -15.29 16.42
CA ASP A 83 -19.97 -14.01 16.21
C ASP A 83 -20.72 -13.61 17.50
N PRO A 84 -20.31 -12.53 18.19
CA PRO A 84 -20.90 -12.13 19.47
C PRO A 84 -22.36 -11.65 19.39
N TYR A 85 -23.01 -11.65 18.21
CA TYR A 85 -24.42 -11.27 18.05
C TYR A 85 -25.40 -12.43 17.77
N ASN A 86 -24.95 -13.69 17.79
CA ASN A 86 -25.80 -14.83 17.44
C ASN A 86 -26.63 -15.46 18.58
N ASP A 87 -26.48 -15.01 19.83
CA ASP A 87 -27.19 -15.62 20.99
C ASP A 87 -28.56 -14.99 21.33
N CYS A 88 -29.09 -14.03 20.55
CA CYS A 88 -30.35 -13.35 20.91
C CYS A 88 -31.60 -13.84 20.16
N LEU A 89 -31.47 -14.76 19.20
CA LEU A 89 -32.54 -15.06 18.23
C LEU A 89 -33.36 -16.33 18.50
N THR A 90 -33.06 -17.10 19.55
CA THR A 90 -33.69 -18.42 19.78
C THR A 90 -34.80 -18.44 20.84
N ASN A 91 -35.17 -17.29 21.43
CA ASN A 91 -36.12 -17.25 22.55
C ASN A 91 -37.51 -16.68 22.20
N VAL A 92 -37.83 -16.47 20.92
CA VAL A 92 -39.20 -16.08 20.53
C VAL A 92 -40.06 -17.35 20.44
N SER A 93 -41.13 -17.44 21.23
CA SER A 93 -42.00 -18.61 21.24
C SER A 93 -42.75 -18.79 19.93
N GLN A 94 -42.94 -20.05 19.53
CA GLN A 94 -43.55 -20.49 18.27
C GLN A 94 -44.96 -19.93 18.04
N ASP A 95 -45.70 -19.67 19.11
CA ASP A 95 -47.03 -19.04 19.15
C ASP A 95 -47.05 -17.61 18.56
N VAL A 96 -45.92 -16.88 18.63
CA VAL A 96 -45.79 -15.55 17.98
C VAL A 96 -45.57 -15.70 16.48
N ILE A 97 -44.90 -16.78 16.06
CA ILE A 97 -44.59 -17.06 14.66
C ILE A 97 -45.85 -17.48 13.92
N ASP A 98 -46.69 -18.34 14.53
CA ASP A 98 -47.93 -18.82 13.91
C ASP A 98 -48.96 -17.71 13.69
N VAL A 99 -49.05 -16.71 14.59
CA VAL A 99 -49.91 -15.52 14.39
C VAL A 99 -49.51 -14.70 13.16
N LEU A 100 -48.22 -14.67 12.83
CA LEU A 100 -47.70 -13.92 11.68
C LEU A 100 -47.85 -14.68 10.35
N MET A 101 -47.94 -16.01 10.41
CA MET A 101 -48.14 -16.88 9.24
C MET A 101 -49.62 -17.17 8.94
N ILE A 102 -50.53 -16.87 9.87
CA ILE A 102 -51.99 -16.97 9.69
C ILE A 102 -52.53 -15.57 9.36
N SER A 103 -52.44 -15.16 8.10
CA SER A 103 -53.44 -14.36 7.38
C SER A 103 -52.95 -14.20 5.96
N ASP A 104 -53.21 -15.27 5.20
CA ASP A 104 -53.13 -15.38 3.77
C ASP A 104 -53.96 -14.27 3.11
N ASP A 105 -53.43 -13.78 1.98
CA ASP A 105 -54.15 -13.18 0.87
C ASP A 105 -55.56 -13.79 0.71
N GLU A 106 -56.60 -12.99 0.88
CA GLU A 106 -57.78 -13.13 0.03
C GLU A 106 -57.92 -11.81 -0.75
N GLN A 107 -57.41 -11.84 -1.98
CA GLN A 107 -57.88 -11.03 -3.09
C GLN A 107 -59.31 -11.49 -3.49
N GLU A 108 -59.87 -10.82 -4.51
CA GLU A 108 -61.17 -11.04 -5.15
C GLU A 108 -62.29 -10.21 -4.43
N ASP A 109 -63.00 -9.25 -5.03
CA ASP A 109 -63.55 -9.20 -6.38
C ASP A 109 -63.80 -7.77 -6.90
N PHE A 110 -63.81 -7.69 -8.23
CA PHE A 110 -64.02 -6.56 -9.14
C PHE A 110 -65.52 -6.11 -9.25
N GLU A 111 -65.74 -5.05 -10.05
CA GLU A 111 -67.01 -4.42 -10.53
C GLU A 111 -67.39 -3.12 -9.77
N GLY A 112 -67.54 -1.95 -10.37
CA GLY A 112 -67.97 -1.64 -11.73
C GLY A 112 -69.16 -0.68 -11.66
N PHE A 113 -68.93 0.62 -11.89
CA PHE A 113 -69.74 1.56 -12.69
C PHE A 113 -69.07 2.95 -12.69
#